data_AF-A0A2H3CXC7-F1
#
_entry.id   AF-A0A2H3CXC7-F1
#
_cell.length_a   1.000
_cell.length_b   1.000
_cell.length_c   1.000
_cell.angle_alpha   90.00
_cell.angle_beta   90.00
_cell.angle_gamma   90.00
#
_symmetry.space_group_name_H-M   'P 1'
#
loop_
_entity.id
_entity.type
_entity.pdbx_description
1 polymer ?
#
loop_
_entity_poly.entity_id
_entity_poly.type
_entity_poly.pdbx_seq_one_letter_code
_entity_poly.pdbx_strand_id
1 'polypeptide(L)'
;VSALLAEATSNQTYLDAAIESANFIQSHFLDPSNTVMAFLSSNLSQYCTMDTSVYSPQTAIFVEGLVILADITRNKSTEALYVVTDPCCPHTES
;
A
#
# COMPACT_ATOMS: atom_id res chain seq x y z
N VAL A 1 6.18 7.33 1.51
CA VAL A 1 6.69 8.74 1.49
C VAL A 1 5.56 9.75 1.35
N SER A 2 4.72 9.70 0.30
CA SER A 2 3.64 10.68 0.10
C SER A 2 2.66 10.77 1.27
N ALA A 3 2.25 9.64 1.87
CA ALA A 3 1.36 9.63 3.04
C ALA A 3 1.96 10.38 4.26
N LEU A 4 3.23 10.12 4.59
CA LEU A 4 3.96 10.85 5.65
C LEU A 4 4.05 12.35 5.36
N LEU A 5 4.33 12.72 4.10
CA LEU A 5 4.35 14.13 3.71
C LEU A 5 2.97 14.77 3.82
N ALA A 6 1.91 14.06 3.45
CA ALA A 6 0.53 14.53 3.58
C ALA A 6 0.17 14.75 5.06
N GLU A 7 0.51 13.81 5.95
CA GLU A 7 0.33 13.93 7.40
C GLU A 7 1.09 15.13 7.97
N ALA A 8 2.39 15.22 7.71
CA ALA A 8 3.25 16.25 8.28
C ALA A 8 2.92 17.67 7.79
N THR A 9 2.37 17.80 6.59
CA THR A 9 2.17 19.12 5.95
C THR A 9 0.71 19.51 5.73
N SER A 10 -0.23 18.57 5.91
CA SER A 10 -1.64 18.75 5.53
C SER A 10 -1.82 19.23 4.07
N ASN A 11 -0.88 18.89 3.19
CA ASN A 11 -0.88 19.34 1.80
C ASN A 11 -1.64 18.36 0.90
N GLN A 12 -2.64 18.87 0.19
CA GLN A 12 -3.50 18.08 -0.69
C GLN A 12 -2.74 17.36 -1.80
N THR A 13 -1.69 17.97 -2.36
CA THR A 13 -0.88 17.34 -3.42
C THR A 13 -0.23 16.04 -2.94
N TYR A 14 0.25 16.00 -1.70
CA TYR A 14 0.83 14.77 -1.15
C TYR A 14 -0.24 13.74 -0.79
N LEU A 15 -1.43 14.20 -0.37
CA LEU A 15 -2.57 13.33 -0.12
C LEU A 15 -3.03 12.65 -1.41
N ASP A 16 -3.23 13.41 -2.49
CA ASP A 16 -3.63 12.89 -3.79
C ASP A 16 -2.60 11.89 -4.32
N ALA A 17 -1.30 12.25 -4.25
CA ALA A 17 -0.22 11.35 -4.65
C ALA A 17 -0.17 10.06 -3.82
N ALA A 18 -0.50 10.10 -2.53
CA ALA A 18 -0.58 8.92 -1.67
C ALA A 18 -1.75 8.01 -2.08
N ILE A 19 -2.92 8.59 -2.35
CA ILE A 19 -4.12 7.86 -2.81
C ILE A 19 -3.86 7.19 -4.16
N GLU A 20 -3.34 7.94 -5.13
CA GLU A 20 -3.02 7.40 -6.46
C GLU A 20 -1.99 6.27 -6.39
N SER A 21 -0.94 6.44 -5.58
CA SER A 21 0.07 5.40 -5.36
C SER A 21 -0.53 4.14 -4.75
N ALA A 22 -1.42 4.30 -3.75
CA ALA A 22 -2.07 3.17 -3.10
C ALA A 22 -2.98 2.39 -4.06
N ASN A 23 -3.77 3.10 -4.86
CA ASN A 23 -4.63 2.51 -5.89
C ASN A 23 -3.83 1.76 -6.95
N PHE A 24 -2.69 2.31 -7.38
CA PHE A 24 -1.82 1.68 -8.36
C PHE A 24 -1.22 0.37 -7.83
N ILE A 25 -0.68 0.37 -6.61
CA ILE A 25 -0.12 -0.84 -5.98
C ILE A 25 -1.21 -1.89 -5.81
N GLN A 26 -2.39 -1.50 -5.32
CA GLN A 26 -3.51 -2.42 -5.16
C GLN A 26 -3.94 -3.06 -6.49
N SER A 27 -3.98 -2.28 -7.57
CA SER A 27 -4.48 -2.74 -8.87
C SER A 27 -3.48 -3.59 -9.64
N HIS A 28 -2.18 -3.44 -9.38
CA HIS A 28 -1.13 -4.01 -10.23
C HIS A 28 -0.09 -4.86 -9.51
N PHE A 29 0.09 -4.66 -8.20
CA PHE A 29 1.18 -5.28 -7.45
C PHE A 29 0.74 -6.16 -6.28
N LEU A 30 -0.54 -6.14 -5.90
CA LEU A 30 -1.06 -7.11 -4.94
C LEU A 30 -1.33 -8.45 -5.63
N ASP A 31 -0.76 -9.50 -5.07
CA ASP A 31 -1.12 -10.87 -5.41
C ASP A 31 -2.42 -11.30 -4.68
N PRO A 32 -3.00 -12.47 -5.00
CA PRO A 32 -4.19 -12.98 -4.31
C PRO A 32 -4.00 -13.22 -2.80
N SER A 33 -2.76 -13.22 -2.31
CA SER A 33 -2.41 -13.36 -0.89
C SER A 33 -2.24 -12.00 -0.20
N ASN A 34 -2.55 -10.89 -0.87
CA ASN A 34 -2.33 -9.50 -0.41
C ASN A 34 -0.86 -9.16 -0.13
N THR A 35 0.06 -9.85 -0.81
CA THR A 35 1.49 -9.54 -0.77
C THR A 35 1.81 -8.58 -1.91
N VAL A 36 2.58 -7.53 -1.60
CA VAL A 36 3.07 -6.58 -2.61
C VAL A 36 4.27 -7.22 -3.32
N MET A 37 4.10 -7.49 -4.61
CA MET A 37 5.13 -8.04 -5.49
C MET A 37 6.32 -7.06 -5.64
N ALA A 38 7.52 -7.60 -5.83
CA ALA A 38 8.75 -6.82 -5.65
C ALA A 38 8.96 -5.75 -6.73
N PHE A 39 8.89 -6.13 -8.00
CA PHE A 39 8.95 -5.20 -9.13
C PHE A 39 8.33 -5.80 -10.40
N LEU A 40 7.91 -4.93 -11.31
CA LEU A 40 7.59 -5.27 -12.70
C LEU A 40 8.79 -4.91 -13.57
N SER A 41 9.31 -5.87 -14.33
CA SER A 41 10.36 -5.59 -15.29
C SER A 41 9.79 -4.85 -16.51
N SER A 42 10.32 -3.68 -16.84
CA SER A 42 10.00 -2.99 -18.11
C SER A 42 10.81 -3.51 -19.30
N ASN A 43 11.65 -4.52 -19.08
CA ASN A 43 12.49 -5.07 -20.13
C ASN A 43 11.62 -5.88 -21.11
N LEU A 44 11.61 -5.46 -22.37
CA LEU A 44 10.89 -6.13 -23.46
C LEU A 44 11.28 -7.60 -23.61
N SER A 45 12.54 -7.96 -23.32
CA SER A 45 12.99 -9.36 -23.36
C SER A 45 12.44 -10.22 -22.22
N GLN A 46 11.96 -9.60 -21.14
CA GLN A 46 11.34 -10.24 -19.99
C GLN A 46 9.81 -10.12 -20.00
N TYR A 47 9.19 -9.65 -21.11
CA TYR A 47 7.73 -9.65 -21.30
C TYR A 47 6.89 -9.06 -20.15
N CYS A 48 7.37 -8.03 -19.46
CA CYS A 48 6.68 -7.50 -18.26
C CYS A 48 6.44 -8.58 -17.19
N THR A 49 7.39 -9.49 -17.03
CA THR A 49 7.29 -10.54 -16.01
C THR A 49 7.38 -9.92 -14.62
N MET A 50 6.48 -10.39 -13.77
CA MET A 50 6.39 -10.01 -12.38
C MET A 50 7.29 -10.88 -11.53
N ASP A 51 8.12 -10.26 -10.69
CA ASP A 51 8.87 -10.99 -9.67
C ASP A 51 7.94 -11.26 -8.47
N THR A 52 7.70 -12.55 -8.21
CA THR A 52 6.81 -13.05 -7.16
C THR A 52 7.55 -13.53 -5.92
N SER A 53 8.81 -13.14 -5.75
CA SER A 53 9.58 -13.47 -4.54
C SER A 53 8.81 -13.07 -3.28
N VAL A 54 8.45 -14.09 -2.50
CA VAL A 54 7.49 -14.04 -1.38
C VAL A 54 7.96 -13.12 -0.24
N TYR A 55 9.27 -12.87 -0.15
CA TYR A 55 9.87 -11.97 0.84
C TYR A 55 10.11 -10.59 0.24
N SER A 56 9.05 -9.82 0.19
CA SER A 56 9.09 -8.45 -0.31
C SER A 56 8.94 -7.47 0.86
N PRO A 57 10.02 -6.76 1.27
CA PRO A 57 9.93 -5.63 2.20
C PRO A 57 8.90 -4.56 1.76
N GLN A 58 8.46 -4.62 0.51
CA GLN A 58 7.52 -3.68 -0.08
C GLN A 58 6.13 -3.83 0.58
N THR A 59 5.75 -5.03 1.04
CA THR A 59 4.48 -5.23 1.75
C THR A 59 4.45 -4.42 3.05
N ALA A 60 5.52 -4.49 3.86
CA ALA A 60 5.59 -3.75 5.13
C ALA A 60 5.53 -2.23 4.90
N ILE A 61 6.27 -1.73 3.91
CA ILE A 61 6.28 -0.29 3.55
C ILE A 61 4.91 0.15 3.04
N PHE A 62 4.23 -0.70 2.27
CA PHE A 62 2.89 -0.42 1.77
C PHE A 62 1.87 -0.35 2.91
N VAL A 63 1.90 -1.32 3.83
CA VAL A 63 1.05 -1.34 5.03
C VAL A 63 1.27 -0.10 5.89
N GLU A 64 2.52 0.29 6.15
CA GLU A 64 2.85 1.52 6.87
C GLU A 64 2.22 2.75 6.20
N GLY A 65 2.34 2.85 4.86
CA GLY A 65 1.74 3.92 4.09
C GLY A 65 0.20 3.95 4.17
N LEU A 66 -0.45 2.79 4.16
CA LEU A 66 -1.91 2.67 4.26
C LEU A 66 -2.42 3.07 5.64
N VAL A 67 -1.73 2.70 6.72
CA VAL A 67 -2.10 3.07 8.09
C VAL A 67 -2.11 4.60 8.25
N ILE A 68 -1.06 5.27 7.78
CA ILE A 68 -0.98 6.74 7.82
C ILE A 68 -2.07 7.35 6.95
N LEU A 69 -2.26 6.83 5.73
CA LEU A 69 -3.28 7.32 4.82
C LEU A 69 -4.69 7.17 5.40
N ALA A 70 -4.98 6.08 6.09
CA ALA A 70 -6.26 5.88 6.77
C ALA A 70 -6.45 6.84 7.95
N ASP A 71 -5.41 7.07 8.77
CA ASP A 71 -5.50 8.01 9.88
C ASP A 71 -5.82 9.43 9.40
N ILE A 72 -5.13 9.91 8.36
CA ILE A 72 -5.33 11.28 7.86
C ILE A 72 -6.65 11.45 7.10
N THR A 73 -7.15 10.41 6.42
CA THR A 73 -8.40 10.48 5.64
C THR A 73 -9.65 10.05 6.41
N ARG A 74 -9.47 9.34 7.54
CA ARG A 74 -10.55 8.62 8.25
C ARG A 74 -11.34 7.68 7.32
N ASN A 75 -10.68 7.13 6.31
CA ASN A 75 -11.30 6.31 5.28
C ASN A 75 -11.28 4.83 5.65
N LYS A 76 -12.45 4.29 6.04
CA LYS A 76 -12.64 2.89 6.44
C LYS A 76 -12.29 1.87 5.35
N SER A 77 -12.36 2.23 4.07
CA SER A 77 -11.97 1.33 2.99
C SER A 77 -10.45 1.15 2.94
N THR A 78 -9.68 2.18 3.30
CA THR A 78 -8.23 2.10 3.47
C THR A 78 -7.87 1.29 4.71
N GLU A 79 -8.68 1.40 5.78
CA GLU A 79 -8.51 0.61 7.01
C GLU A 79 -8.59 -0.90 6.75
N ALA A 80 -9.56 -1.32 5.94
CA ALA A 80 -9.75 -2.73 5.60
C ALA A 80 -8.51 -3.35 4.92
N LEU A 81 -7.69 -2.55 4.22
CA LEU A 81 -6.56 -3.07 3.43
C LEU A 81 -5.36 -3.50 4.27
N TYR A 82 -5.12 -2.89 5.44
CA TYR A 82 -4.06 -3.34 6.34
C TYR A 82 -4.54 -4.32 7.41
N VAL A 83 -5.85 -4.42 7.66
CA VAL A 83 -6.43 -5.48 8.52
C VAL A 83 -6.31 -6.85 7.85
N VAL A 84 -6.32 -6.92 6.51
CA VAL A 84 -6.15 -8.18 5.77
C VAL A 84 -4.68 -8.64 5.72
N THR A 85 -3.72 -7.73 5.83
CA THR A 85 -2.28 -8.04 5.76
C THR A 85 -1.64 -8.31 7.13
N ASP A 86 -2.31 -7.98 8.24
CA ASP A 86 -1.90 -8.35 9.59
C ASP A 86 -3.08 -8.93 10.41
N PRO A 87 -3.28 -10.26 10.39
CA PRO A 87 -4.37 -10.90 11.12
C PRO A 87 -4.21 -10.85 12.65
N CYS A 88 -3.12 -10.28 13.19
CA CYS A 88 -2.81 -10.37 14.62
C CYS A 88 -3.44 -9.28 15.50
N CYS A 89 -4.06 -8.23 14.93
CA CYS A 89 -4.60 -7.13 15.72
C CYS A 89 -6.10 -6.93 15.47
N PRO A 90 -6.99 -7.64 16.22
CA PRO A 90 -8.38 -7.26 16.25
C PRO A 90 -8.48 -5.90 16.94
N HIS A 91 -8.91 -4.88 16.20
CA HIS A 91 -9.37 -3.62 16.79
C HIS A 91 -10.54 -3.93 17.72
N THR A 92 -10.27 -4.01 19.03
CA THR A 92 -11.30 -3.92 20.05
C THR A 92 -11.81 -2.48 20.07
N GLU A 93 -12.96 -2.25 19.43
CA GLU A 93 -13.80 -1.09 19.75
C GLU A 93 -14.34 -1.26 21.18
N SER A 94 -14.13 -0.25 22.04
CA SER A 94 -14.88 -0.02 23.28
C SER A 94 -15.47 1.38 23.27
#